data_AF-A0A7R9ZW46-F1
#
_entry.id   AF-A0A7R9ZW46-F1
#
_cell.length_a   1.000
_cell.length_b   1.000
_cell.length_c   1.000
_cell.angle_alpha   90.00
_cell.angle_beta   90.00
_cell.angle_gamma   90.00
#
_symmetry.space_group_name_H-M   'P 1'
#
loop_
_entity.id
_entity.type
_entity.pdbx_description
1 polymer ?
#
loop_
_entity_poly.entity_id
_entity_poly.type
_entity_poly.pdbx_seq_one_letter_code
_entity_poly.pdbx_strand_id
1 'polypeptide(L)'
;MAPHNSRRYANRPGHQEHLSISLQSAKPDWSARDLAVVRSKLASVGIESIGELARALNEGLNARIAHAGLRSFGPDTLAELKKVVTSEYSAVEHQIKEVGAKKRAAIHDEDYMDACTFKKREMQLVEELKALTPQVDDTESQKHALEDELLRVVALKRAAAAADNFAGADKTKQREQQLRVRIGGLQAPKDRARGRRRALRAELDSVSVEVQAAVLAEEYEHAHDAKQRRAELSQLFMDLQAQEHEGEISGENGAMEPEAEVATEGEGMESRSAQ
;
A
#
# COMPACT_ATOMS: atom_id res chain seq x y z
N MET A 1 24.88 25.37 7.96
CA MET A 1 24.04 24.20 7.62
C MET A 1 24.19 23.96 6.12
N ALA A 2 24.94 22.92 5.73
CA ALA A 2 25.18 22.59 4.32
C ALA A 2 24.20 21.48 3.89
N PRO A 3 23.31 21.70 2.90
CA PRO A 3 22.42 20.65 2.44
C PRO A 3 23.23 19.51 1.81
N HIS A 4 23.10 18.32 2.38
CA HIS A 4 23.82 17.12 2.01
C HIS A 4 23.42 16.62 0.60
N ASN A 5 24.36 16.74 -0.34
CA ASN A 5 24.96 15.66 -1.15
C ASN A 5 24.11 14.50 -1.74
N SER A 6 22.78 14.59 -1.88
CA SER A 6 21.99 13.57 -2.60
C SER A 6 22.14 13.57 -4.13
N ARG A 7 22.86 14.55 -4.70
CA ARG A 7 23.06 14.64 -6.17
C ARG A 7 24.06 13.63 -6.75
N ARG A 8 24.91 12.98 -5.94
CA ARG A 8 25.98 12.13 -6.47
C ARG A 8 25.58 10.68 -6.76
N TYR A 9 24.41 10.23 -6.32
CA TYR A 9 23.85 8.92 -6.69
C TYR A 9 22.72 9.00 -7.74
N ALA A 10 22.31 10.22 -8.14
CA ALA A 10 21.16 10.48 -8.99
C ALA A 10 21.40 10.20 -10.50
N ASN A 11 22.65 10.09 -10.94
CA ASN A 11 22.97 9.78 -12.34
C ASN A 11 23.33 8.29 -12.52
N ARG A 12 22.40 7.39 -12.20
CA ARG A 12 22.46 6.03 -12.75
C ARG A 12 21.78 6.06 -14.12
N PRO A 13 22.52 6.01 -15.24
CA PRO A 13 21.97 6.21 -16.58
C PRO A 13 20.78 5.30 -16.91
N GLY A 14 20.73 4.09 -16.34
CA GLY A 14 19.65 3.14 -16.60
C GLY A 14 18.26 3.54 -16.06
N HIS A 15 18.15 4.33 -14.99
CA HIS A 15 16.83 4.65 -14.41
C HIS A 15 16.06 5.67 -15.24
N GLN A 16 16.78 6.64 -15.83
CA GLN A 16 16.17 7.65 -16.68
C GLN A 16 15.74 7.08 -18.04
N GLU A 17 16.50 6.14 -18.59
CA GLU A 17 16.12 5.43 -19.82
C GLU A 17 14.86 4.60 -19.60
N HIS A 18 14.79 3.85 -18.50
CA HIS A 18 13.60 3.08 -18.15
C HIS A 18 12.36 3.97 -18.01
N LEU A 19 12.47 5.08 -17.26
CA LEU A 19 11.39 6.06 -17.15
C LEU A 19 10.97 6.60 -18.53
N SER A 20 11.92 6.86 -19.43
CA SER A 20 11.61 7.36 -20.78
C SER A 20 10.84 6.34 -21.61
N ILE A 21 11.24 5.07 -21.56
CA ILE A 21 10.59 3.98 -22.27
C ILE A 21 9.15 3.82 -21.76
N SER A 22 8.96 3.78 -20.43
CA SER A 22 7.64 3.67 -19.82
C SER A 22 6.75 4.88 -20.14
N LEU A 23 7.30 6.11 -20.15
CA LEU A 23 6.57 7.31 -20.56
C LEU A 23 6.12 7.26 -22.03
N GLN A 24 6.98 6.76 -22.93
CA GLN A 24 6.61 6.57 -24.34
C GLN A 24 5.50 5.52 -24.50
N SER A 25 5.56 4.43 -23.73
CA SER A 25 4.51 3.40 -23.73
C SER A 25 3.16 3.93 -23.26
N ALA A 26 3.14 4.89 -22.31
CA ALA A 26 1.91 5.51 -21.83
C ALA A 26 1.24 6.41 -22.89
N LYS A 27 2.06 7.11 -23.70
CA LYS A 27 1.59 8.02 -24.75
C LYS A 27 2.49 7.87 -25.98
N PRO A 28 2.21 6.89 -26.86
CA PRO A 28 3.02 6.64 -28.05
C PRO A 28 3.10 7.82 -29.02
N ASP A 29 2.12 8.74 -28.97
CA ASP A 29 2.08 9.94 -29.79
C ASP A 29 3.02 11.06 -29.30
N TRP A 30 3.64 10.91 -28.13
CA TRP A 30 4.61 11.89 -27.65
C TRP A 30 5.86 11.88 -28.52
N SER A 31 6.22 13.06 -29.02
CA SER A 31 7.49 13.24 -29.70
C SER A 31 8.65 13.18 -28.70
N ALA A 32 9.87 12.98 -29.20
CA ALA A 32 11.08 13.05 -28.36
C ALA A 32 11.19 14.39 -27.59
N ARG A 33 10.66 15.48 -28.18
CA ARG A 33 10.62 16.79 -27.54
C ARG A 33 9.62 16.82 -26.38
N ASP A 34 8.44 16.24 -26.57
CA ASP A 34 7.41 16.17 -25.52
C ASP A 34 7.90 15.31 -24.36
N LEU A 35 8.52 14.16 -24.65
CA LEU A 35 9.17 13.34 -23.63
C LEU A 35 10.22 14.11 -22.82
N ALA A 36 11.08 14.89 -23.48
CA ALA A 36 12.09 15.68 -22.79
C ALA A 36 11.47 16.74 -21.86
N VAL A 37 10.37 17.38 -22.29
CA VAL A 37 9.60 18.33 -21.47
C VAL A 37 8.96 17.63 -20.28
N VAL A 38 8.29 16.49 -20.49
CA VAL A 38 7.66 15.70 -19.42
C VAL A 38 8.71 15.21 -18.43
N ARG A 39 9.86 14.72 -18.88
CA ARG A 39 10.96 14.30 -18.01
C ARG A 39 11.53 15.45 -17.21
N SER A 40 11.80 16.59 -17.85
CA SER A 40 12.30 17.78 -17.14
C SER A 40 11.31 18.24 -16.07
N LYS A 41 10.01 18.19 -16.39
CA LYS A 41 8.92 18.50 -15.47
C LYS A 41 8.88 17.53 -14.28
N LEU A 42 8.98 16.21 -14.51
CA LEU A 42 9.03 15.20 -13.44
C LEU A 42 10.31 15.35 -12.59
N ALA A 43 11.46 15.55 -13.21
CA ALA A 43 12.73 15.77 -12.51
C ALA A 43 12.69 17.03 -11.62
N SER A 44 11.99 18.09 -12.05
CA SER A 44 11.84 19.32 -11.25
C SER A 44 11.07 19.12 -9.93
N VAL A 45 10.23 18.08 -9.85
CA VAL A 45 9.52 17.66 -8.63
C VAL A 45 10.19 16.47 -7.94
N GLY A 46 11.42 16.13 -8.34
CA GLY A 46 12.22 15.04 -7.77
C GLY A 46 11.72 13.66 -8.16
N ILE A 47 11.18 13.49 -9.37
CA ILE A 47 10.77 12.19 -9.91
C ILE A 47 11.70 11.85 -11.07
N GLU A 48 12.64 10.94 -10.83
CA GLU A 48 13.67 10.51 -11.76
C GLU A 48 13.57 9.01 -12.10
N SER A 49 12.76 8.26 -11.36
CA SER A 49 12.53 6.82 -11.53
C SER A 49 11.05 6.47 -11.62
N ILE A 50 10.76 5.26 -12.11
CA ILE A 50 9.38 4.75 -12.20
C ILE A 50 8.76 4.49 -10.82
N GLY A 51 9.55 4.08 -9.83
CA GLY A 51 9.07 3.92 -8.44
C GLY A 51 8.67 5.26 -7.81
N GLU A 52 9.43 6.33 -8.04
CA GLU A 52 9.05 7.68 -7.60
C GLU A 52 7.80 8.19 -8.32
N LEU A 53 7.65 7.87 -9.60
CA LEU A 53 6.44 8.18 -10.35
C LEU A 53 5.23 7.44 -9.76
N ALA A 54 5.37 6.16 -9.46
CA ALA A 54 4.33 5.34 -8.82
C ALA A 54 3.88 5.97 -7.50
N ARG A 55 4.83 6.35 -6.63
CA ARG A 55 4.52 7.03 -5.36
C ARG A 55 3.81 8.35 -5.58
N ALA A 56 4.35 9.20 -6.45
CA ALA A 56 3.75 10.50 -6.73
C ALA A 56 2.33 10.37 -7.32
N LEU A 57 2.05 9.37 -8.14
CA LEU A 57 0.70 9.12 -8.68
C LEU A 57 -0.32 8.77 -7.59
N ASN A 58 0.10 8.15 -6.49
CA ASN A 58 -0.77 7.82 -5.35
C ASN A 58 -0.90 8.99 -4.37
N GLU A 59 0.18 9.73 -4.11
CA GLU A 59 0.21 10.90 -3.22
C GLU A 59 -0.43 12.16 -3.84
N GLY A 60 -0.76 12.14 -5.13
CA GLY A 60 -1.29 13.30 -5.86
C GLY A 60 -0.24 14.06 -6.66
N LEU A 61 0.21 13.48 -7.77
CA LEU A 61 1.26 14.01 -8.66
C LEU A 61 0.99 15.47 -9.07
N ASN A 62 -0.26 15.79 -9.41
CA ASN A 62 -0.63 17.14 -9.81
C ASN A 62 -0.48 18.18 -8.69
N ALA A 63 -0.71 17.80 -7.42
CA ALA A 63 -0.49 18.70 -6.29
C ALA A 63 1.00 19.04 -6.17
N ARG A 64 1.88 18.03 -6.26
CA ARG A 64 3.35 18.23 -6.26
C ARG A 64 3.81 19.13 -7.41
N ILE A 65 3.26 18.92 -8.62
CA ILE A 65 3.56 19.75 -9.79
C ILE A 65 3.05 21.19 -9.62
N ALA A 66 1.85 21.37 -9.07
CA ALA A 66 1.29 22.70 -8.80
C ALA A 66 2.11 23.47 -7.75
N HIS A 67 2.61 22.79 -6.71
CA HIS A 67 3.52 23.39 -5.72
C HIS A 67 4.84 23.88 -6.34
N ALA A 68 5.29 23.26 -7.44
CA ALA A 68 6.43 23.71 -8.22
C ALA A 68 6.09 24.82 -9.25
N GLY A 69 4.84 25.31 -9.27
CA GLY A 69 4.38 26.35 -10.20
C GLY A 69 4.19 25.87 -11.64
N LEU A 70 4.09 24.55 -11.86
CA LEU A 70 3.99 23.95 -13.19
C LEU A 70 2.54 23.56 -13.51
N ARG A 71 2.20 23.53 -14.80
CA ARG A 71 0.85 23.13 -15.25
C ARG A 71 0.60 21.65 -14.92
N SER A 72 -0.54 21.33 -14.33
CA SER A 72 -0.96 19.95 -14.03
C SER A 72 -1.08 19.07 -15.29
N PHE A 73 -0.90 17.76 -15.15
CA PHE A 73 -1.24 16.80 -16.20
C PHE A 73 -2.76 16.64 -16.32
N GLY A 74 -3.23 16.37 -17.55
CA GLY A 74 -4.64 16.06 -17.79
C GLY A 74 -5.03 14.70 -17.17
N PRO A 75 -6.33 14.49 -16.88
CA PRO A 75 -6.82 13.25 -16.28
C PRO A 75 -6.47 12.03 -17.14
N ASP A 76 -6.62 12.13 -18.46
CA ASP A 76 -6.29 11.05 -19.39
C ASP A 76 -4.81 10.68 -19.34
N THR A 77 -3.91 11.67 -19.23
CA THR A 77 -2.48 11.41 -19.08
C THR A 77 -2.20 10.69 -17.76
N LEU A 78 -2.84 11.10 -16.66
CA LEU A 78 -2.66 10.42 -15.37
C LEU A 78 -3.16 8.98 -15.42
N ALA A 79 -4.28 8.71 -16.07
CA ALA A 79 -4.82 7.36 -16.22
C ALA A 79 -3.86 6.45 -16.99
N GLU A 80 -3.29 6.92 -18.11
CA GLU A 80 -2.30 6.14 -18.87
C GLU A 80 -1.00 5.94 -18.10
N LEU A 81 -0.51 6.95 -17.38
CA LEU A 81 0.67 6.80 -16.52
C LEU A 81 0.44 5.76 -15.42
N LYS A 82 -0.75 5.73 -14.81
CA LYS A 82 -1.12 4.70 -13.82
C LYS A 82 -1.11 3.31 -14.44
N LYS A 83 -1.73 3.12 -15.62
CA LYS A 83 -1.73 1.83 -16.32
C LYS A 83 -0.32 1.31 -16.58
N VAL A 84 0.59 2.18 -17.03
CA VAL A 84 1.99 1.79 -17.26
C VAL A 84 2.67 1.35 -15.98
N VAL A 85 2.53 2.11 -14.89
CA VAL A 85 3.09 1.72 -13.59
C VAL A 85 2.54 0.37 -13.12
N THR A 86 1.23 0.13 -13.24
CA THR A 86 0.61 -1.16 -12.90
C THR A 86 1.13 -2.30 -13.80
N SER A 87 1.33 -2.04 -15.09
CA SER A 87 1.89 -3.02 -16.02
C SER A 87 3.31 -3.42 -15.63
N GLU A 88 4.16 -2.45 -15.31
CA GLU A 88 5.56 -2.67 -14.90
C GLU A 88 5.62 -3.46 -13.58
N TYR A 89 4.75 -3.11 -12.63
CA TYR A 89 4.58 -3.86 -11.38
C TYR A 89 4.24 -5.34 -11.66
N SER A 90 3.24 -5.61 -12.50
CA SER A 90 2.85 -6.99 -12.85
C SER A 90 3.95 -7.76 -13.59
N ALA A 91 4.76 -7.07 -14.39
CA ALA A 91 5.90 -7.66 -15.08
C ALA A 91 7.00 -8.09 -14.09
N VAL A 92 7.32 -7.25 -13.11
CA VAL A 92 8.29 -7.59 -12.06
C VAL A 92 7.79 -8.75 -11.20
N GLU A 93 6.51 -8.78 -10.82
CA GLU A 93 5.92 -9.92 -10.09
C GLU A 93 6.04 -11.23 -10.88
N HIS A 94 5.75 -11.19 -12.18
CA HIS A 94 5.90 -12.37 -13.05
C HIS A 94 7.36 -12.84 -13.08
N GLN A 95 8.32 -11.91 -13.22
CA GLN A 95 9.75 -12.25 -13.17
C GLN A 95 10.17 -12.88 -11.84
N ILE A 96 9.65 -12.39 -10.71
CA ILE A 96 9.91 -12.98 -9.39
C ILE A 96 9.42 -14.43 -9.35
N LYS A 97 8.19 -14.69 -9.83
CA LYS A 97 7.61 -16.04 -9.88
C LYS A 97 8.44 -16.97 -10.76
N GLU A 98 8.85 -16.49 -11.94
CA GLU A 98 9.68 -17.25 -12.88
C GLU A 98 11.07 -17.57 -12.30
N VAL A 99 11.76 -16.57 -11.74
CA VAL A 99 13.07 -16.76 -11.10
C VAL A 99 12.96 -17.68 -9.89
N GLY A 100 11.89 -17.55 -9.10
CA GLY A 100 11.60 -18.45 -7.98
C GLY A 100 11.37 -19.91 -8.44
N ALA A 101 10.70 -20.11 -9.57
CA ALA A 101 10.53 -21.43 -10.17
C ALA A 101 11.86 -22.03 -10.67
N LYS A 102 12.68 -21.24 -11.38
CA LYS A 102 14.03 -21.64 -11.82
C LYS A 102 14.94 -21.98 -10.64
N LYS A 103 14.90 -21.19 -9.57
CA LYS A 103 15.60 -21.45 -8.31
C LYS A 103 15.21 -22.80 -7.71
N ARG A 104 13.90 -23.10 -7.62
CA ARG A 104 13.42 -24.39 -7.10
C ARG A 104 13.84 -25.57 -7.98
N ALA A 105 13.82 -25.42 -9.30
CA ALA A 105 14.31 -26.45 -10.23
C ALA A 105 15.81 -26.71 -10.05
N ALA A 106 16.63 -25.65 -9.97
CA ALA A 106 18.08 -25.79 -9.72
C ALA A 106 18.39 -26.48 -8.38
N ILE A 107 17.61 -26.21 -7.33
CA ILE A 107 17.75 -26.92 -6.04
C ILE A 107 17.41 -28.42 -6.20
N HIS A 108 16.35 -28.74 -6.94
CA HIS A 108 15.96 -30.13 -7.20
C HIS A 108 17.04 -30.90 -7.99
N ASP A 109 17.71 -30.24 -8.92
CA ASP A 109 18.78 -30.83 -9.75
C ASP A 109 20.16 -30.78 -9.06
N GLU A 110 20.21 -30.41 -7.78
CA GLU A 110 21.43 -30.23 -6.97
C GLU A 110 22.44 -29.21 -7.55
N ASP A 111 21.98 -28.29 -8.40
CA ASP A 111 22.79 -27.19 -8.93
C ASP A 111 22.75 -25.96 -8.01
N TYR A 112 23.54 -26.03 -6.94
CA TYR A 112 23.59 -24.99 -5.91
C TYR A 112 24.16 -23.66 -6.39
N MET A 113 25.01 -23.66 -7.43
CA MET A 113 25.58 -22.43 -7.98
C MET A 113 24.52 -21.64 -8.72
N ASP A 114 23.73 -22.31 -9.57
CA ASP A 114 22.62 -21.69 -10.27
C ASP A 114 21.52 -21.24 -9.28
N ALA A 115 21.21 -22.06 -8.27
CA ALA A 115 20.27 -21.67 -7.21
C ALA A 115 20.71 -20.37 -6.50
N CYS A 116 22.01 -20.18 -6.22
CA CYS A 116 22.55 -18.95 -5.64
C CYS A 116 22.41 -17.74 -6.57
N THR A 117 22.64 -17.90 -7.88
CA THR A 117 22.46 -16.81 -8.84
C THR A 117 20.99 -16.40 -8.95
N PHE A 118 20.06 -17.36 -9.00
CA PHE A 118 18.63 -17.09 -9.00
C PHE A 118 18.18 -16.44 -7.69
N LYS A 119 18.69 -16.86 -6.53
CA LYS A 119 18.38 -16.21 -5.26
C LYS A 119 18.79 -14.74 -5.25
N LYS A 120 20.00 -14.42 -5.74
CA LYS A 120 20.47 -13.03 -5.86
C LYS A 120 19.57 -12.22 -6.79
N ARG A 121 19.16 -12.77 -7.94
CA ARG A 121 18.25 -12.10 -8.87
C ARG A 121 16.85 -11.90 -8.29
N GLU A 122 16.31 -12.91 -7.60
CA GLU A 122 15.03 -12.82 -6.87
C GLU A 122 15.07 -11.68 -5.86
N MET A 123 16.14 -11.56 -5.05
CA MET A 123 16.29 -10.46 -4.10
C MET A 123 16.31 -9.08 -4.77
N GLN A 124 17.01 -8.94 -5.91
CA GLN A 124 17.02 -7.68 -6.67
C GLN A 124 15.62 -7.33 -7.19
N LEU A 125 14.89 -8.31 -7.72
CA LEU A 125 13.53 -8.10 -8.22
C LEU A 125 12.55 -7.76 -7.10
N VAL A 126 12.69 -8.37 -5.91
CA VAL A 126 11.88 -8.02 -4.73
C VAL A 126 12.17 -6.59 -4.27
N GLU A 127 13.43 -6.16 -4.29
CA GLU A 127 13.80 -4.78 -3.98
C GLU A 127 13.26 -3.79 -5.01
N GLU A 128 13.27 -4.15 -6.30
CA GLU A 128 12.67 -3.39 -7.39
C GLU A 128 11.13 -3.32 -7.25
N LEU A 129 10.49 -4.44 -6.93
CA LEU A 129 9.06 -4.50 -6.64
C LEU A 129 8.72 -3.56 -5.47
N LYS A 130 9.48 -3.62 -4.38
CA LYS A 130 9.32 -2.72 -3.22
C LYS A 130 9.50 -1.24 -3.56
N ALA A 131 10.34 -0.91 -4.54
CA ALA A 131 10.49 0.45 -5.03
C ALA A 131 9.28 0.91 -5.86
N LEU A 132 8.64 -0.01 -6.58
CA LEU A 132 7.43 0.21 -7.38
C LEU A 132 6.14 0.20 -6.56
N THR A 133 6.07 -0.62 -5.51
CA THR A 133 4.92 -0.64 -4.61
C THR A 133 4.80 0.76 -4.02
N PRO A 134 3.62 1.40 -4.15
CA PRO A 134 3.35 2.62 -3.41
C PRO A 134 3.71 2.33 -1.96
N GLN A 135 4.42 3.25 -1.28
CA GLN A 135 4.42 3.15 0.18
C GLN A 135 2.97 3.38 0.57
N VAL A 136 2.24 2.27 0.75
CA VAL A 136 0.96 2.25 1.43
C VAL A 136 1.25 3.00 2.69
N ASP A 137 0.58 4.15 2.83
CA ASP A 137 0.83 5.07 3.92
C ASP A 137 0.98 4.22 5.17
N ASP A 138 2.18 4.24 5.73
CA ASP A 138 2.60 3.41 6.86
C ASP A 138 1.80 3.75 8.12
N THR A 139 0.65 4.38 7.98
CA THR A 139 -0.34 4.71 8.99
C THR A 139 -0.57 3.58 9.98
N GLU A 140 -0.64 2.31 9.55
CA GLU A 140 -0.76 1.18 10.48
C GLU A 140 0.54 0.89 11.22
N SER A 141 1.72 0.82 10.57
CA SER A 141 2.96 0.60 11.34
C SER A 141 3.37 1.83 12.16
N GLN A 142 3.07 3.04 11.70
CA GLN A 142 3.19 4.31 12.44
C GLN A 142 2.27 4.29 13.65
N LYS A 143 1.01 3.84 13.49
CA LYS A 143 0.08 3.67 14.60
C LYS A 143 0.61 2.65 15.59
N HIS A 144 1.04 1.48 15.14
CA HIS A 144 1.64 0.46 16.01
C HIS A 144 2.89 0.98 16.74
N ALA A 145 3.78 1.69 16.05
CA ALA A 145 4.95 2.32 16.67
C ALA A 145 4.55 3.35 17.74
N LEU A 146 3.50 4.13 17.51
CA LEU A 146 2.96 5.09 18.49
C LEU A 146 2.28 4.37 19.67
N GLU A 147 1.61 3.25 19.44
CA GLU A 147 1.00 2.40 20.48
C GLU A 147 2.07 1.76 21.38
N ASP A 148 3.16 1.26 20.78
CA ASP A 148 4.32 0.75 21.52
C ASP A 148 4.98 1.85 22.36
N GLU A 149 5.15 3.06 21.79
CA GLU A 149 5.67 4.20 22.54
C GLU A 149 4.72 4.59 23.68
N LEU A 150 3.41 4.58 23.46
CA LEU A 150 2.40 4.86 24.48
C LEU A 150 2.51 3.87 25.63
N LEU A 151 2.67 2.58 25.34
CA LEU A 151 2.83 1.54 26.35
C LEU A 151 4.08 1.75 27.21
N ARG A 152 5.21 2.13 26.58
CA ARG A 152 6.45 2.49 27.30
C ARG A 152 6.26 3.73 28.19
N VAL A 153 5.61 4.78 27.67
CA VAL A 153 5.35 6.02 28.44
C VAL A 153 4.43 5.76 29.64
N VAL A 154 3.41 4.91 29.48
CA VAL A 154 2.52 4.52 30.58
C VAL A 154 3.29 3.75 31.65
N ALA A 155 4.21 2.85 31.27
CA ALA A 155 5.07 2.14 32.21
C ALA A 155 6.00 3.10 32.97
N LEU A 156 6.65 4.04 32.27
CA LEU A 156 7.49 5.08 32.89
C LEU A 156 6.70 5.97 33.86
N LYS A 157 5.47 6.37 33.49
CA LYS A 157 4.59 7.14 34.36
C LYS A 157 4.26 6.38 35.65
N ARG A 158 3.93 5.09 35.55
CA ARG A 158 3.67 4.24 36.72
C ARG A 158 4.92 4.11 37.61
N ALA A 159 6.10 3.92 37.03
CA ALA A 159 7.35 3.85 37.77
C ALA A 159 7.70 5.17 38.48
N ALA A 160 7.50 6.32 37.82
CA ALA A 160 7.72 7.63 38.42
C ALA A 160 6.78 7.90 39.59
N ALA A 161 5.51 7.49 39.47
CA ALA A 161 4.52 7.59 40.55
C ALA A 161 4.89 6.71 41.75
N ALA A 162 5.41 5.50 41.51
CA ALA A 162 5.88 4.60 42.58
C ALA A 162 7.14 5.11 43.31
N ALA A 163 7.91 6.01 42.68
CA ALA A 163 9.10 6.63 43.24
C ALA A 163 8.84 8.03 43.83
N ASP A 164 7.57 8.41 44.02
CA ASP A 164 7.14 9.75 44.47
C ASP A 164 7.71 10.92 43.63
N ASN A 165 8.09 10.67 42.38
CA ASN A 165 8.58 11.68 41.45
C ASN A 165 7.42 12.30 40.65
N PHE A 166 6.65 13.15 41.31
CA PHE A 166 5.44 13.76 40.74
C PHE A 166 5.73 14.62 39.50
N ALA A 167 6.85 15.36 39.48
CA ALA A 167 7.24 16.16 38.32
C ALA A 167 7.57 15.30 37.09
N GLY A 168 8.16 14.11 37.29
CA GLY A 168 8.36 13.11 36.24
C GLY A 168 7.05 12.49 35.75
N ALA A 169 6.11 12.23 36.66
CA ALA A 169 4.79 11.70 36.34
C ALA A 169 3.96 12.69 35.49
N ASP A 170 4.05 14.00 35.75
CA ASP A 170 3.33 15.01 34.96
C ASP A 170 3.87 15.15 33.53
N LYS A 171 5.20 15.13 33.35
CA LYS A 171 5.82 15.16 32.01
C LYS A 171 5.44 13.93 31.18
N THR A 172 5.46 12.75 31.79
CA THR A 172 5.05 11.51 31.11
C THR A 172 3.54 11.49 30.80
N LYS A 173 2.69 12.05 31.66
CA LYS A 173 1.26 12.25 31.39
C LYS A 173 1.01 13.17 30.19
N GLN A 174 1.75 14.27 30.06
CA GLN A 174 1.63 15.16 28.89
C GLN A 174 2.03 14.43 27.60
N ARG A 175 3.13 13.67 27.62
CA ARG A 175 3.55 12.87 26.46
C ARG A 175 2.52 11.80 26.10
N GLU A 176 1.95 11.12 27.09
CA GLU A 176 0.86 10.15 26.91
C GLU A 176 -0.33 10.77 26.17
N GLN A 177 -0.77 11.97 26.59
CA GLN A 177 -1.87 12.69 25.93
C GLN A 177 -1.54 13.04 24.48
N GLN A 178 -0.33 13.49 24.19
CA GLN A 178 0.11 13.77 22.81
C GLN A 178 0.06 12.52 21.93
N LEU A 179 0.54 11.38 22.43
CA LEU A 179 0.52 10.12 21.70
C LEU A 179 -0.91 9.65 21.42
N ARG A 180 -1.82 9.73 22.41
CA ARG A 180 -3.23 9.39 22.23
C ARG A 180 -3.91 10.25 21.16
N VAL A 181 -3.65 11.56 21.14
CA VAL A 181 -4.19 12.46 20.10
C VAL A 181 -3.68 12.08 18.71
N ARG A 182 -2.39 11.76 18.58
CA ARG A 182 -1.81 11.32 17.30
C ARG A 182 -2.39 10.00 16.81
N ILE A 183 -2.50 9.00 17.69
CA ILE A 183 -3.15 7.71 17.36
C ILE A 183 -4.60 7.94 16.92
N GLY A 184 -5.35 8.78 17.66
CA GLY A 184 -6.73 9.14 17.29
C GLY A 184 -6.82 9.85 15.94
N GLY A 185 -5.84 10.69 15.59
CA GLY A 185 -5.75 11.34 14.28
C GLY A 185 -5.56 10.36 13.13
N LEU A 186 -4.77 9.29 13.32
CA LEU A 186 -4.60 8.22 12.33
C LEU A 186 -5.84 7.33 12.20
N GLN A 187 -6.59 7.14 13.29
CA GLN A 187 -7.76 6.25 13.31
C GLN A 187 -9.07 6.92 12.86
N ALA A 188 -9.20 8.23 13.05
CA ALA A 188 -10.42 8.99 12.73
C ALA A 188 -10.93 8.82 11.28
N PRO A 189 -10.09 8.77 10.22
CA PRO A 189 -10.57 8.53 8.86
C PRO A 189 -11.24 7.16 8.70
N LYS A 190 -10.64 6.09 9.26
CA LYS A 190 -11.20 4.73 9.23
C LYS A 190 -12.52 4.64 9.99
N ASP A 191 -12.61 5.29 11.16
CA ASP A 191 -13.84 5.30 11.95
C ASP A 191 -14.97 6.08 11.25
N ARG A 192 -14.66 7.19 10.57
CA ARG A 192 -15.65 7.93 9.76
C ARG A 192 -16.17 7.09 8.59
N ALA A 193 -15.29 6.37 7.89
CA ALA A 193 -15.69 5.47 6.80
C ALA A 193 -16.58 4.32 7.31
N ARG A 194 -16.20 3.68 8.42
CA ARG A 194 -17.03 2.68 9.13
C ARG A 194 -18.39 3.24 9.56
N GLY A 195 -18.42 4.46 10.11
CA GLY A 195 -19.66 5.14 10.51
C GLY A 195 -20.59 5.38 9.32
N ARG A 196 -20.05 5.88 8.20
CA ARG A 196 -20.81 6.11 6.96
C ARG A 196 -21.40 4.83 6.39
N ARG A 197 -20.65 3.71 6.41
CA ARG A 197 -21.17 2.39 6.00
C ARG A 197 -22.34 1.93 6.85
N ARG A 198 -22.23 2.07 8.18
CA ARG A 198 -23.32 1.71 9.09
C ARG A 198 -24.58 2.54 8.81
N ALA A 199 -24.42 3.84 8.55
CA ALA A 199 -25.53 4.72 8.20
C ALA A 199 -26.19 4.31 6.86
N LEU A 200 -25.40 4.10 5.81
CA LEU A 200 -25.92 3.65 4.50
C LEU A 200 -26.62 2.29 4.57
N ARG A 201 -26.10 1.35 5.36
CA ARG A 201 -26.74 0.05 5.57
C ARG A 201 -28.09 0.20 6.28
N ALA A 202 -28.16 1.00 7.33
CA ALA A 202 -29.42 1.26 8.03
C ALA A 202 -30.45 1.94 7.11
N GLU A 203 -30.01 2.84 6.23
CA GLU A 203 -30.87 3.49 5.24
C GLU A 203 -31.36 2.50 4.18
N LEU A 204 -30.49 1.61 3.67
CA LEU A 204 -30.87 0.51 2.76
C LEU A 204 -31.91 -0.43 3.38
N ASP A 205 -31.75 -0.79 4.65
CA ASP A 205 -32.69 -1.62 5.38
C ASP A 205 -34.04 -0.90 5.53
N SER A 206 -34.02 0.40 5.87
CA SER A 206 -35.22 1.24 5.97
C SER A 206 -35.97 1.35 4.64
N VAL A 207 -35.26 1.66 3.54
CA VAL A 207 -35.86 1.78 2.21
C VAL A 207 -36.38 0.43 1.71
N SER A 208 -35.74 -0.69 2.10
CA SER A 208 -36.25 -2.02 1.75
C SER A 208 -37.59 -2.32 2.42
N VAL A 209 -37.79 -1.87 3.67
CA VAL A 209 -39.08 -1.97 4.36
C VAL A 209 -40.12 -1.05 3.70
N GLU A 210 -39.74 0.17 3.31
CA GLU A 210 -40.61 1.11 2.58
C GLU A 210 -41.12 0.52 1.25
N VAL A 211 -40.22 -0.08 0.46
CA VAL A 211 -40.60 -0.78 -0.79
C VAL A 211 -41.60 -1.91 -0.51
N GLN A 212 -41.37 -2.71 0.54
CA GLN A 212 -42.29 -3.79 0.91
C GLN A 212 -43.67 -3.26 1.33
N ALA A 213 -43.69 -2.20 2.15
CA ALA A 213 -44.92 -1.58 2.61
C ALA A 213 -45.73 -0.96 1.46
N ALA A 214 -45.09 -0.22 0.56
CA ALA A 214 -45.74 0.38 -0.61
C ALA A 214 -46.32 -0.69 -1.56
N VAL A 215 -45.62 -1.81 -1.74
CA VAL A 215 -46.13 -2.95 -2.53
C VAL A 215 -47.37 -3.57 -1.88
N LEU A 216 -47.38 -3.74 -0.54
CA LEU A 216 -48.53 -4.27 0.19
C LEU A 216 -49.73 -3.32 0.16
N ALA A 217 -49.48 -2.01 0.09
CA ALA A 217 -50.50 -0.97 -0.04
C ALA A 217 -50.96 -0.73 -1.49
N GLU A 218 -50.42 -1.48 -2.47
CA GLU A 218 -50.67 -1.29 -3.90
C GLU A 218 -50.30 0.12 -4.44
N GLU A 219 -49.39 0.82 -3.75
CA GLU A 219 -48.87 2.13 -4.13
C GLU A 219 -47.66 1.99 -5.07
N TYR A 220 -47.91 1.55 -6.31
CA TYR A 220 -46.84 1.14 -7.23
C TYR A 220 -45.87 2.25 -7.64
N GLU A 221 -46.33 3.50 -7.74
CA GLU A 221 -45.47 4.66 -8.05
C GLU A 221 -44.48 4.91 -6.90
N HIS A 222 -44.98 4.94 -5.66
CA HIS A 222 -44.14 5.08 -4.47
C HIS A 222 -43.14 3.90 -4.33
N ALA A 223 -43.59 2.67 -4.59
CA ALA A 223 -42.71 1.51 -4.63
C ALA A 223 -41.62 1.60 -5.72
N HIS A 224 -41.91 2.25 -6.84
CA HIS A 224 -40.94 2.47 -7.92
C HIS A 224 -39.87 3.48 -7.50
N ASP A 225 -40.27 4.62 -6.93
CA ASP A 225 -39.35 5.65 -6.44
C ASP A 225 -38.45 5.12 -5.33
N ALA A 226 -39.02 4.38 -4.37
CA ALA A 226 -38.26 3.75 -3.29
C ALA A 226 -37.25 2.71 -3.82
N LYS A 227 -37.59 1.97 -4.89
CA LYS A 227 -36.65 1.06 -5.58
C LYS A 227 -35.50 1.81 -6.25
N GLN A 228 -35.76 2.95 -6.89
CA GLN A 228 -34.71 3.78 -7.49
C GLN A 228 -33.75 4.30 -6.42
N ARG A 229 -34.28 4.86 -5.32
CA ARG A 229 -33.45 5.29 -4.18
C ARG A 229 -32.63 4.14 -3.59
N ARG A 230 -33.21 2.94 -3.45
CA ARG A 230 -32.47 1.76 -2.99
C ARG A 230 -31.29 1.42 -3.91
N ALA A 231 -31.47 1.53 -5.22
CA ALA A 231 -30.41 1.27 -6.19
C ALA A 231 -29.27 2.30 -6.06
N GLU A 232 -29.60 3.58 -5.92
CA GLU A 232 -28.62 4.65 -5.69
C GLU A 232 -27.81 4.42 -4.40
N LEU A 233 -28.50 4.13 -3.29
CA LEU A 233 -27.86 3.84 -2.01
C LEU A 233 -26.97 2.58 -2.08
N SER A 234 -27.41 1.56 -2.84
CA SER A 234 -26.62 0.36 -3.07
C SER A 234 -25.35 0.65 -3.85
N GLN A 235 -25.41 1.51 -4.87
CA GLN A 235 -24.22 1.93 -5.62
C GLN A 235 -23.25 2.70 -4.72
N LEU A 236 -23.75 3.66 -3.95
CA LEU A 236 -22.94 4.42 -2.99
C LEU A 236 -22.27 3.52 -1.94
N PHE A 237 -22.96 2.46 -1.51
CA PHE A 237 -22.41 1.48 -0.57
C PHE A 237 -21.28 0.67 -1.21
N MET A 238 -21.44 0.22 -2.46
CA MET A 238 -20.40 -0.51 -3.20
C MET A 238 -19.17 0.37 -3.47
N ASP A 239 -19.36 1.63 -3.87
CA ASP A 239 -18.27 2.58 -4.10
C ASP A 239 -17.47 2.84 -2.81
N LEU A 240 -18.16 2.94 -1.67
CA LEU A 240 -17.51 3.11 -0.36
C LEU A 240 -16.73 1.87 0.07
N GLN A 241 -17.22 0.66 -0.23
CA GLN A 241 -16.48 -0.58 0.01
C GLN A 241 -15.25 -0.71 -0.90
N ALA A 242 -15.36 -0.31 -2.17
CA ALA A 242 -14.24 -0.32 -3.10
C ALA A 242 -13.10 0.61 -2.64
N GLN A 243 -13.43 1.81 -2.16
CA GLN A 243 -12.45 2.77 -1.62
C GLN A 243 -11.69 2.23 -0.40
N GLU A 244 -12.32 1.39 0.43
CA GLU A 244 -11.66 0.79 1.59
C GLU A 244 -10.81 -0.42 1.21
N HIS A 245 -11.27 -1.26 0.28
CA HIS A 245 -10.48 -2.39 -0.22
C HIS A 245 -9.23 -1.93 -0.98
N GLU A 246 -9.31 -0.83 -1.73
CA GLU A 246 -8.12 -0.19 -2.31
C GLU A 246 -7.12 0.26 -1.24
N GLY A 247 -7.58 0.59 -0.03
CA GLY A 247 -6.74 0.92 1.12
C GLY A 247 -6.19 -0.29 1.89
N GLU A 248 -6.94 -1.39 1.98
CA GLU A 248 -6.57 -2.59 2.76
C GLU A 248 -5.74 -3.61 1.95
N ILE A 249 -6.06 -3.86 0.68
CA ILE A 249 -5.36 -4.86 -0.17
C ILE A 249 -3.89 -4.47 -0.41
N SER A 250 -3.58 -3.19 -0.30
CA SER A 250 -2.19 -2.71 -0.41
C SER A 250 -1.33 -3.15 0.79
N GLY A 251 -1.91 -3.44 1.96
CA GLY A 251 -1.18 -3.74 3.20
C GLY A 251 -0.86 -5.22 3.47
N GLU A 252 -1.65 -6.17 2.94
CA GLU A 252 -1.65 -7.56 3.48
C GLU A 252 -0.84 -8.59 2.65
N ASN A 253 -0.32 -8.24 1.46
CA ASN A 253 0.43 -9.19 0.60
C ASN A 253 1.92 -9.40 1.01
N GLY A 254 2.32 -9.02 2.23
CA GLY A 254 3.73 -8.97 2.64
C GLY A 254 4.30 -10.14 3.45
N ALA A 255 3.50 -11.09 3.94
CA ALA A 255 4.00 -12.05 4.95
C ALA A 255 3.36 -13.44 4.91
N MET A 256 3.32 -14.08 3.74
CA MET A 256 3.16 -15.54 3.69
C MET A 256 4.49 -16.16 3.26
N GLU A 257 5.44 -16.23 4.21
CA GLU A 257 6.56 -17.16 4.10
C GLU A 257 5.96 -18.58 4.09
N PRO A 258 6.25 -19.43 3.09
CA PRO A 258 5.87 -20.82 3.16
C PRO A 258 6.71 -21.47 4.25
N GLU A 259 6.08 -21.87 5.36
CA GLU A 259 6.68 -22.78 6.33
C GLU A 259 7.09 -24.04 5.58
N ALA A 260 8.40 -24.21 5.42
CA ALA A 260 8.98 -25.45 4.92
C ALA A 260 8.69 -26.52 5.98
N GLU A 261 7.84 -27.49 5.63
CA GLU A 261 7.74 -28.76 6.34
C GLU A 261 9.13 -29.39 6.42
N VAL A 262 9.75 -29.29 7.59
CA VAL A 262 10.95 -30.03 7.95
C VAL A 262 10.51 -31.48 8.15
N ALA A 263 10.71 -32.31 7.12
CA ALA A 263 10.68 -33.75 7.24
C ALA A 263 11.79 -34.18 8.22
N THR A 264 11.42 -34.44 9.47
CA THR A 264 12.29 -35.15 10.41
C THR A 264 12.29 -36.62 10.03
N GLU A 265 13.28 -37.04 9.24
CA GLU A 265 13.70 -38.43 9.13
C GLU A 265 14.16 -38.92 10.51
N GLY A 266 13.33 -39.74 11.15
CA GLY A 266 13.72 -40.51 12.31
C GLY A 266 14.49 -41.75 11.88
N GLU A 267 15.81 -41.62 11.77
CA GLU A 267 16.73 -42.75 11.85
C GLU A 267 16.63 -43.38 13.25
N GLY A 268 16.13 -44.61 13.30
CA GLY A 268 15.99 -45.42 14.51
C GLY A 268 16.62 -46.80 14.32
N MET A 269 17.95 -46.81 14.37
CA MET A 269 18.86 -47.86 14.85
C MET A 269 18.34 -49.30 15.02
N GLU A 270 19.03 -50.18 14.30
CA GLU A 270 19.65 -51.43 14.76
C GLU A 270 19.18 -52.05 16.09
N SER A 271 18.74 -53.30 16.04
CA SER A 271 19.09 -54.29 17.07
C SER A 271 19.17 -55.69 16.46
N ARG A 272 20.43 -56.13 16.30
CA ARG A 272 20.84 -57.53 16.24
C ARG A 272 20.48 -58.22 17.55
N SER A 273 19.94 -59.44 17.50
CA SER A 273 20.19 -60.58 18.43
C SER A 273 19.30 -61.75 17.96
N ALA A 274 19.86 -62.80 17.36
CA ALA A 274 20.41 -63.99 18.02
C ALA A 274 19.34 -64.84 18.74
N GLN A 275 18.80 -65.86 18.04
CA GLN A 275 18.87 -67.29 18.38
C GLN A 275 18.02 -68.13 17.41
#